data_AF-A0A7W8FWS8-F1
#
_entry.id   AF-A0A7W8FWS8-F1
#
_cell.length_a   1.000
_cell.length_b   1.000
_cell.length_c   1.000
_cell.angle_alpha   90.00
_cell.angle_beta   90.00
_cell.angle_gamma   90.00
#
_symmetry.space_group_name_H-M   'P 1'
#
loop_
_entity.id
_entity.type
_entity.pdbx_description
1 polymer ?
#
loop_
_entity_poly.entity_id
_entity_poly.type
_entity_poly.pdbx_seq_one_letter_code
_entity_poly.pdbx_strand_id
1 'polypeptide(L)'
;MFVQCICKNRNEKEKNELYQVFGALANREKMQIEEKADEVVIYACPQGTIHIREEDDSIWITANTRHAGPGFHAFAVEFCKDVQTELPGEYELIDDLDFDQDENFHRLHRIYEDEIAYIKDLLLKNPEFRKQNYMYDETYFLPIEREDRIYTAARAFDIDEFRQMTDEELLDSFYVWNTWDKDAQFYKNAALVLLAKEGVGPYTMMNDHTRKYADTICDYLEIAHKMDDRLPLPVPEYNELCQQLGRKPKITGISAERDVSQYRRKDVYHLFEDARIVADGACERNYDPVTQSICLMGPYTDLGEWNWLIQAGKQSVICTKLNEVQKQEPIQYHDKTIQMYDWKEDGITHLEAILRQGDRVLYFHDVASDASKLPYLKQCVKESEFQKEL
;
A
#
# COMPACT_ATOMS: atom_id res chain seq x y z
N MET A 1 0.75 -5.38 17.47
CA MET A 1 0.19 -6.64 16.97
C MET A 1 1.22 -7.27 16.08
N PHE A 2 1.90 -8.26 16.61
CA PHE A 2 3.12 -8.79 16.05
C PHE A 2 3.35 -10.22 16.55
N VAL A 3 3.80 -11.09 15.65
CA VAL A 3 4.19 -12.46 15.95
C VAL A 3 5.63 -12.66 15.52
N GLN A 4 6.42 -13.29 16.37
CA GLN A 4 7.80 -13.65 16.07
C GLN A 4 8.15 -15.04 16.59
N CYS A 5 8.82 -15.82 15.77
CA CYS A 5 9.45 -17.07 16.18
C CYS A 5 10.93 -17.07 15.86
N ILE A 6 11.76 -17.37 16.86
CA ILE A 6 13.21 -17.50 16.73
C ILE A 6 13.55 -18.99 16.76
N CYS A 7 14.11 -19.50 15.66
CA CYS A 7 14.68 -20.84 15.58
C CYS A 7 16.15 -20.75 16.00
N LYS A 8 16.46 -21.06 17.26
CA LYS A 8 17.78 -20.79 17.86
C LYS A 8 18.85 -21.81 17.48
N ASN A 9 20.10 -21.37 17.46
CA ASN A 9 21.31 -22.22 17.46
C ASN A 9 21.32 -23.29 16.34
N ARG A 10 20.97 -22.88 15.11
CA ARG A 10 20.87 -23.74 13.93
C ARG A 10 22.17 -23.76 13.13
N ASN A 11 22.66 -24.97 12.89
CA ASN A 11 23.75 -25.16 11.93
C ASN A 11 23.22 -25.06 10.48
N GLU A 12 24.12 -24.90 9.52
CA GLU A 12 23.79 -24.75 8.10
C GLU A 12 22.88 -25.86 7.54
N LYS A 13 23.02 -27.11 8.01
CA LYS A 13 22.14 -28.20 7.56
C LYS A 13 20.71 -28.00 8.06
N GLU A 14 20.56 -27.63 9.32
CA GLU A 14 19.24 -27.38 9.95
C GLU A 14 18.57 -26.14 9.36
N LYS A 15 19.34 -25.09 9.05
CA LYS A 15 18.83 -23.92 8.33
C LYS A 15 18.25 -24.29 6.96
N ASN A 16 18.99 -25.11 6.19
CA ASN A 16 18.51 -25.60 4.90
C ASN A 16 17.24 -26.47 5.04
N GLU A 17 17.14 -27.28 6.09
CA GLU A 17 15.93 -28.06 6.40
C GLU A 17 14.74 -27.14 6.76
N LEU A 18 14.96 -26.07 7.52
CA LEU A 18 13.94 -25.05 7.82
C LEU A 18 13.40 -24.39 6.55
N TYR A 19 14.25 -24.01 5.60
CA TYR A 19 13.79 -23.45 4.32
C TYR A 19 12.93 -24.44 3.51
N GLN A 20 13.23 -25.74 3.58
CA GLN A 20 12.38 -26.77 2.96
C GLN A 20 11.02 -26.86 3.67
N VAL A 21 11.00 -26.78 5.00
CA VAL A 21 9.75 -26.73 5.79
C VAL A 21 8.94 -25.49 5.42
N PHE A 22 9.54 -24.31 5.34
CA PHE A 22 8.86 -23.06 4.95
C PHE A 22 8.24 -23.19 3.56
N GLY A 23 8.98 -23.74 2.59
CA GLY A 23 8.46 -23.99 1.24
C GLY A 23 7.30 -24.99 1.23
N ALA A 24 7.38 -26.06 2.03
CA ALA A 24 6.33 -27.06 2.15
C ALA A 24 5.05 -26.48 2.77
N LEU A 25 5.18 -25.71 3.85
CA LEU A 25 4.06 -25.04 4.52
C LEU A 25 3.42 -23.97 3.62
N ALA A 26 4.23 -23.15 2.94
CA ALA A 26 3.73 -22.18 1.97
C ALA A 26 2.95 -22.87 0.83
N ASN A 27 3.47 -23.98 0.31
CA ASN A 27 2.77 -24.74 -0.73
C ASN A 27 1.48 -25.40 -0.23
N ARG A 28 1.46 -25.93 1.01
CA ARG A 28 0.26 -26.49 1.66
C ARG A 28 -0.86 -25.44 1.71
N GLU A 29 -0.50 -24.22 2.07
CA GLU A 29 -1.42 -23.08 2.21
C GLU A 29 -1.63 -22.29 0.92
N LYS A 30 -1.02 -22.73 -0.19
CA LYS A 30 -1.06 -22.07 -1.52
C LYS A 30 -0.62 -20.61 -1.48
N MET A 31 0.39 -20.31 -0.66
CA MET A 31 0.99 -18.99 -0.53
C MET A 31 2.18 -18.82 -1.47
N GLN A 32 2.39 -17.60 -1.93
CA GLN A 32 3.59 -17.26 -2.67
C GLN A 32 4.75 -17.09 -1.69
N ILE A 33 5.92 -17.62 -2.05
CA ILE A 33 7.19 -17.45 -1.34
C ILE A 33 8.21 -16.84 -2.31
N GLU A 34 8.90 -15.79 -1.89
CA GLU A 34 9.93 -15.12 -2.68
C GLU A 34 11.22 -14.97 -1.86
N GLU A 35 12.35 -15.28 -2.48
CA GLU A 35 13.67 -14.95 -1.94
C GLU A 35 14.04 -13.53 -2.37
N LYS A 36 14.29 -12.66 -1.39
CA LYS A 36 14.85 -11.32 -1.56
C LYS A 36 16.27 -11.32 -1.02
N ALA A 37 17.05 -10.30 -1.38
CA ALA A 37 18.50 -10.24 -1.17
C ALA A 37 18.99 -10.80 0.18
N ASP A 38 18.33 -10.43 1.29
CA ASP A 38 18.69 -10.79 2.66
C ASP A 38 17.54 -11.42 3.46
N GLU A 39 16.40 -11.72 2.83
CA GLU A 39 15.24 -12.30 3.49
C GLU A 39 14.41 -13.19 2.56
N VAL A 40 13.67 -14.14 3.12
CA VAL A 40 12.61 -14.87 2.42
C VAL A 40 11.27 -14.33 2.90
N VAL A 41 10.38 -13.99 1.96
CA VAL A 41 9.06 -13.43 2.26
C VAL A 41 7.97 -14.37 1.78
N ILE A 42 7.05 -14.71 2.70
CA ILE A 42 5.83 -15.44 2.39
C ILE A 42 4.66 -14.45 2.35
N TYR A 43 3.93 -14.44 1.24
CA TYR A 43 2.77 -13.58 1.02
C TYR A 43 1.48 -14.36 1.33
N ALA A 44 0.96 -14.20 2.54
CA ALA A 44 -0.25 -14.90 2.99
C ALA A 44 -1.54 -14.23 2.50
N CYS A 45 -1.55 -12.89 2.46
CA CYS A 45 -2.61 -12.05 1.89
C CYS A 45 -2.06 -10.63 1.56
N PRO A 46 -2.81 -9.74 0.87
CA PRO A 46 -2.34 -8.40 0.47
C PRO A 46 -1.77 -7.47 1.55
N GLN A 47 -2.08 -7.71 2.82
CA GLN A 47 -1.58 -6.95 3.98
C GLN A 47 -0.88 -7.84 5.01
N GLY A 48 -0.66 -9.12 4.70
CA GLY A 48 -0.12 -10.11 5.63
C GLY A 48 1.05 -10.86 5.02
N THR A 49 2.25 -10.47 5.44
CA THR A 49 3.52 -11.09 5.06
C THR A 49 4.22 -11.70 6.27
N ILE A 50 4.92 -12.80 6.04
CA ILE A 50 5.83 -13.40 7.01
C ILE A 50 7.24 -13.25 6.45
N HIS A 51 8.11 -12.58 7.20
CA HIS A 51 9.50 -12.30 6.86
C HIS A 51 10.42 -13.26 7.60
N ILE A 52 11.31 -13.91 6.85
CA ILE A 52 12.24 -14.92 7.35
C ILE A 52 13.65 -14.41 7.10
N ARG A 53 14.43 -14.19 8.16
CA ARG A 53 15.80 -13.67 8.10
C ARG A 53 16.76 -14.56 8.86
N GLU A 54 17.97 -14.68 8.36
CA GLU A 54 19.06 -15.27 9.11
C GLU A 54 19.79 -14.18 9.89
N GLU A 55 19.94 -14.36 11.20
CA GLU A 55 20.83 -13.54 12.02
C GLU A 55 21.71 -14.46 12.86
N ASP A 56 23.02 -14.36 12.67
CA ASP A 56 24.03 -15.23 13.25
C ASP A 56 23.74 -16.74 12.99
N ASP A 57 23.52 -17.51 14.06
CA ASP A 57 23.19 -18.92 14.03
C ASP A 57 21.68 -19.18 14.16
N SER A 58 20.84 -18.14 14.02
CA SER A 58 19.39 -18.25 14.25
C SER A 58 18.60 -17.82 13.02
N ILE A 59 17.40 -18.39 12.88
CA ILE A 59 16.42 -17.96 11.88
C ILE A 59 15.27 -17.25 12.59
N TRP A 60 14.99 -16.04 12.13
CA TRP A 60 13.94 -15.16 12.64
C TRP A 60 12.75 -15.18 11.68
N ILE A 61 11.58 -15.55 12.20
CA ILE A 61 10.31 -15.53 11.50
C ILE A 61 9.50 -14.40 12.13
N THR A 62 9.13 -13.38 11.37
CA THR A 62 8.43 -12.19 11.89
C THR A 62 7.22 -11.83 11.04
N ALA A 63 6.14 -11.39 11.68
CA ALA A 63 4.93 -10.93 11.00
C ALA A 63 4.32 -9.75 11.75
N ASN A 64 4.19 -8.60 11.07
CA ASN A 64 3.30 -7.54 11.52
C ASN A 64 1.88 -7.89 11.10
N THR A 65 1.01 -8.14 12.08
CA THR A 65 -0.34 -8.64 11.80
C THR A 65 -1.40 -7.54 11.86
N ARG A 66 -1.00 -6.32 12.25
CA ARG A 66 -1.89 -5.20 12.55
C ARG A 66 -2.83 -4.85 11.39
N HIS A 67 -2.34 -4.85 10.15
CA HIS A 67 -3.12 -4.44 8.97
C HIS A 67 -3.82 -5.59 8.26
N ALA A 68 -3.48 -6.84 8.56
CA ALA A 68 -4.07 -8.00 7.92
C ALA A 68 -5.35 -8.48 8.62
N GLY A 69 -5.40 -8.39 9.96
CA GLY A 69 -6.55 -8.80 10.78
C GLY A 69 -6.30 -10.02 11.66
N PRO A 70 -7.28 -10.36 12.52
CA PRO A 70 -7.14 -11.42 13.53
C PRO A 70 -6.92 -12.82 12.93
N GLY A 71 -7.51 -13.12 11.77
CA GLY A 71 -7.31 -14.38 11.07
C GLY A 71 -5.87 -14.61 10.62
N PHE A 72 -5.22 -13.56 10.11
CA PHE A 72 -3.80 -13.64 9.76
C PHE A 72 -2.90 -13.77 11.00
N HIS A 73 -3.25 -13.11 12.11
CA HIS A 73 -2.50 -13.26 13.34
C HIS A 73 -2.54 -14.69 13.87
N ALA A 74 -3.73 -15.29 13.95
CA ALA A 74 -3.87 -16.70 14.30
C ALA A 74 -3.08 -17.60 13.35
N PHE A 75 -3.16 -17.33 12.04
CA PHE A 75 -2.38 -18.05 11.03
C PHE A 75 -0.86 -17.96 11.26
N ALA A 76 -0.33 -16.78 11.59
CA ALA A 76 1.10 -16.60 11.83
C ALA A 76 1.60 -17.38 13.07
N VAL A 77 0.78 -17.42 14.14
CA VAL A 77 1.06 -18.24 15.32
C VAL A 77 1.05 -19.73 14.97
N GLU A 78 0.03 -20.20 14.25
CA GLU A 78 -0.07 -21.61 13.83
C GLU A 78 1.05 -22.00 12.87
N PHE A 79 1.44 -21.11 11.94
CA PHE A 79 2.61 -21.32 11.08
C PHE A 79 3.88 -21.57 11.90
N CYS A 80 4.10 -20.79 12.97
CA CYS A 80 5.24 -20.98 13.85
C CYS A 80 5.17 -22.32 14.61
N LYS A 81 3.99 -22.72 15.10
CA LYS A 81 3.78 -24.03 15.76
C LYS A 81 3.99 -25.20 14.79
N ASP A 82 3.59 -25.06 13.54
CA ASP A 82 3.82 -26.06 12.49
C ASP A 82 5.32 -26.22 12.21
N VAL A 83 6.07 -25.11 12.11
CA VAL A 83 7.54 -25.17 11.96
C VAL A 83 8.18 -25.92 13.13
N GLN A 84 7.75 -25.66 14.37
CA GLN A 84 8.23 -26.35 15.57
C GLN A 84 7.90 -27.85 15.57
N THR A 85 6.79 -28.23 14.95
CA THR A 85 6.33 -29.61 14.85
C THR A 85 7.09 -30.39 13.77
N GLU A 86 7.31 -29.76 12.61
CA GLU A 86 7.96 -30.39 11.46
C GLU A 86 9.48 -30.58 11.66
N LEU A 87 10.14 -29.66 12.37
CA LEU A 87 11.56 -29.77 12.67
C LEU A 87 11.82 -29.58 14.18
N PRO A 88 12.36 -30.58 14.89
CA PRO A 88 12.72 -30.41 16.29
C PRO A 88 13.85 -29.40 16.52
N GLY A 89 13.82 -28.75 17.68
CA GLY A 89 14.95 -28.00 18.22
C GLY A 89 14.53 -26.90 19.18
N GLU A 90 15.42 -25.92 19.39
CA GLU A 90 15.15 -24.79 20.29
C GLU A 90 14.41 -23.68 19.54
N TYR A 91 13.28 -23.27 20.11
CA TYR A 91 12.41 -22.22 19.58
C TYR A 91 12.01 -21.25 20.68
N GLU A 92 11.82 -19.99 20.31
CA GLU A 92 11.16 -18.98 21.13
C GLU A 92 10.05 -18.34 20.30
N LEU A 93 8.79 -18.52 20.72
CA LEU A 93 7.64 -17.87 20.13
C LEU A 93 7.26 -16.68 21.02
N ILE A 94 7.13 -15.51 20.39
CA ILE A 94 6.70 -14.26 20.98
C ILE A 94 5.44 -13.84 20.24
N ASP A 95 4.35 -13.77 20.98
CA ASP A 95 3.05 -13.29 20.51
C ASP A 95 2.61 -12.16 21.45
N ASP A 96 2.44 -10.96 20.92
CA ASP A 96 2.08 -9.78 21.73
C ASP A 96 0.61 -9.76 22.18
N LEU A 97 -0.21 -10.72 21.74
CA LEU A 97 -1.64 -10.86 22.07
C LEU A 97 -1.98 -12.13 22.87
N ASP A 98 -0.97 -12.90 23.29
CA ASP A 98 -1.08 -14.15 24.06
C ASP A 98 -2.04 -15.19 23.43
N PHE A 99 -2.21 -15.17 22.10
CA PHE A 99 -3.05 -16.14 21.38
C PHE A 99 -2.40 -17.52 21.35
N ASP A 100 -1.07 -17.59 21.32
CA ASP A 100 -0.31 -18.84 21.42
C ASP A 100 -0.58 -19.64 22.72
N GLN A 101 -0.96 -18.96 23.82
CA GLN A 101 -1.18 -19.59 25.12
C GLN A 101 -2.57 -20.21 25.30
N ASP A 102 -3.61 -19.60 24.73
CA ASP A 102 -5.00 -20.01 25.01
C ASP A 102 -5.83 -20.34 23.76
N GLU A 103 -5.32 -20.05 22.57
CA GLU A 103 -5.91 -20.38 21.28
C GLU A 103 -7.37 -19.86 21.13
N ASN A 104 -7.73 -18.81 21.87
CA ASN A 104 -9.10 -18.29 21.88
C ASN A 104 -9.28 -17.20 20.81
N PHE A 105 -9.71 -17.63 19.62
CA PHE A 105 -9.94 -16.74 18.49
C PHE A 105 -10.98 -15.64 18.78
N HIS A 106 -11.99 -15.90 19.62
CA HIS A 106 -12.99 -14.88 19.95
C HIS A 106 -12.39 -13.75 20.79
N ARG A 107 -11.43 -14.03 21.69
CA ARG A 107 -10.70 -12.97 22.39
C ARG A 107 -9.82 -12.20 21.42
N LEU A 108 -9.07 -12.91 20.57
CA LEU A 108 -8.20 -12.29 19.56
C LEU A 108 -8.99 -11.33 18.67
N HIS A 109 -10.14 -11.77 18.16
CA HIS A 109 -11.03 -10.94 17.35
C HIS A 109 -11.48 -9.66 18.07
N ARG A 110 -11.83 -9.75 19.36
CA ARG A 110 -12.20 -8.56 20.16
C ARG A 110 -11.07 -7.56 20.32
N ILE A 111 -9.81 -8.02 20.43
CA ILE A 111 -8.65 -7.11 20.49
C ILE A 111 -8.54 -6.29 19.20
N TYR A 112 -8.79 -6.91 18.04
CA TYR A 112 -8.80 -6.21 16.76
C TYR A 112 -10.00 -5.26 16.62
N GLU A 113 -11.16 -5.62 17.18
CA GLU A 113 -12.33 -4.73 17.26
C GLU A 113 -12.05 -3.50 18.14
N ASP A 114 -11.41 -3.68 19.30
CA ASP A 114 -11.00 -2.59 20.19
C ASP A 114 -10.00 -1.63 19.50
N GLU A 115 -9.10 -2.17 18.66
CA GLU A 115 -8.19 -1.37 17.84
C GLU A 115 -8.96 -0.53 16.79
N ILE A 116 -9.98 -1.10 16.15
CA ILE A 116 -10.86 -0.35 15.24
C ILE A 116 -11.60 0.76 15.98
N ALA A 117 -12.10 0.49 17.19
CA ALA A 117 -12.74 1.50 18.02
C ALA A 117 -11.77 2.68 18.31
N TYR A 118 -10.51 2.38 18.64
CA TYR A 118 -9.47 3.38 18.86
C TYR A 118 -9.15 4.19 17.59
N ILE A 119 -8.90 3.52 16.46
CA ILE A 119 -8.59 4.15 15.18
C ILE A 119 -9.76 5.03 14.71
N LYS A 120 -10.99 4.55 14.83
CA LYS A 120 -12.21 5.29 14.49
C LYS A 120 -12.31 6.59 15.29
N ASP A 121 -12.06 6.53 16.60
CA ASP A 121 -12.08 7.71 17.46
C ASP A 121 -11.02 8.74 17.02
N LEU A 122 -9.81 8.29 16.72
CA LEU A 122 -8.73 9.14 16.21
C LEU A 122 -9.09 9.78 14.87
N LEU A 123 -9.62 9.02 13.91
CA LEU A 123 -9.99 9.52 12.59
C LEU A 123 -11.12 10.57 12.67
N LEU A 124 -12.06 10.40 13.60
CA LEU A 124 -13.14 11.35 13.81
C LEU A 124 -12.68 12.62 14.52
N LYS A 125 -11.76 12.53 15.48
CA LYS A 125 -11.35 13.67 16.33
C LYS A 125 -10.11 14.41 15.86
N ASN A 126 -9.21 13.77 15.12
CA ASN A 126 -7.92 14.32 14.73
C ASN A 126 -7.74 14.35 13.20
N PRO A 127 -8.00 15.50 12.54
CA PRO A 127 -7.77 15.66 11.10
C PRO A 127 -6.33 15.42 10.65
N GLU A 128 -5.32 15.67 11.50
CA GLU A 128 -3.92 15.41 11.14
C GLU A 128 -3.61 13.91 11.14
N PHE A 129 -4.30 13.10 11.97
CA PHE A 129 -4.17 11.64 11.93
C PHE A 129 -4.63 11.05 10.59
N ARG A 130 -5.63 11.66 9.93
CA ARG A 130 -6.11 11.23 8.61
C ARG A 130 -5.07 11.36 7.49
N LYS A 131 -4.01 12.13 7.72
CA LYS A 131 -2.90 12.32 6.77
C LYS A 131 -1.76 11.32 6.97
N GLN A 132 -1.84 10.50 8.02
CA GLN A 132 -0.85 9.46 8.33
C GLN A 132 -1.19 8.14 7.66
N ASN A 133 -0.21 7.24 7.61
CA ASN A 133 -0.46 5.87 7.18
C ASN A 133 -1.02 5.04 8.35
N TYR A 134 -2.33 4.82 8.34
CA TYR A 134 -3.02 3.86 9.21
C TYR A 134 -3.66 2.71 8.42
N MET A 135 -3.63 2.77 7.08
CA MET A 135 -4.36 1.85 6.21
C MET A 135 -3.53 0.63 5.81
N TYR A 136 -2.22 0.80 5.67
CA TYR A 136 -1.35 -0.20 5.05
C TYR A 136 -0.12 -0.45 5.92
N ASP A 137 0.35 -1.70 5.94
CA ASP A 137 1.61 -2.03 6.62
C ASP A 137 2.79 -1.29 5.97
N GLU A 138 2.90 -1.41 4.66
CA GLU A 138 3.85 -0.65 3.85
C GLU A 138 3.15 0.01 2.66
N THR A 139 3.49 1.28 2.42
CA THR A 139 3.01 2.02 1.24
C THR A 139 3.97 3.13 0.86
N TYR A 140 3.94 3.47 -0.42
CA TYR A 140 4.64 4.63 -0.98
C TYR A 140 3.68 5.76 -1.35
N PHE A 141 2.39 5.59 -1.08
CA PHE A 141 1.41 6.64 -1.32
C PHE A 141 0.28 6.66 -0.27
N LEU A 142 -0.40 7.81 -0.18
CA LEU A 142 -1.66 7.98 0.55
C LEU A 142 -2.67 8.78 -0.29
N PRO A 143 -3.98 8.46 -0.24
CA PRO A 143 -4.99 9.31 -0.87
C PRO A 143 -4.95 10.73 -0.28
N ILE A 144 -5.22 11.73 -1.11
CA ILE A 144 -5.31 13.12 -0.65
C ILE A 144 -6.55 13.25 0.26
N GLU A 145 -6.31 13.72 1.48
CA GLU A 145 -7.34 13.90 2.51
C GLU A 145 -8.44 14.85 2.05
N ARG A 146 -9.67 14.58 2.48
CA ARG A 146 -10.82 15.44 2.27
C ARG A 146 -11.63 15.53 3.54
N GLU A 147 -12.04 16.74 3.92
CA GLU A 147 -12.74 17.00 5.18
C GLU A 147 -14.02 16.16 5.35
N ASP A 148 -14.71 15.85 4.24
CA ASP A 148 -15.99 15.11 4.19
C ASP A 148 -15.82 13.58 4.11
N ARG A 149 -14.58 13.06 4.09
CA ARG A 149 -14.31 11.64 3.84
C ARG A 149 -13.34 11.02 4.85
N ILE A 150 -13.56 9.74 5.13
CA ILE A 150 -12.60 8.88 5.81
C ILE A 150 -12.16 7.79 4.84
N TYR A 151 -10.85 7.64 4.65
CA TYR A 151 -10.28 6.59 3.82
C TYR A 151 -9.92 5.38 4.69
N THR A 152 -9.98 4.17 4.12
CA THR A 152 -9.61 2.93 4.80
C THR A 152 -8.82 2.06 3.83
N ALA A 153 -8.35 0.89 4.27
CA ALA A 153 -7.58 0.00 3.40
C ALA A 153 -8.37 -0.44 2.16
N ALA A 154 -9.69 -0.59 2.27
CA ALA A 154 -10.56 -1.13 1.22
C ALA A 154 -11.51 -0.10 0.58
N ARG A 155 -11.92 0.94 1.31
CA ARG A 155 -12.95 1.89 0.84
C ARG A 155 -12.91 3.27 1.47
N ALA A 156 -13.60 4.22 0.84
CA ALA A 156 -13.82 5.57 1.36
C ALA A 156 -15.24 5.70 1.89
N PHE A 157 -15.40 6.36 3.02
CA PHE A 157 -16.68 6.64 3.67
C PHE A 157 -16.98 8.12 3.65
N ASP A 158 -18.26 8.46 3.56
CA ASP A 158 -18.72 9.75 4.08
C ASP A 158 -18.48 9.79 5.60
N ILE A 159 -18.07 10.94 6.14
CA ILE A 159 -17.72 11.04 7.56
C ILE A 159 -18.89 10.77 8.51
N ASP A 160 -20.13 11.09 8.10
CA ASP A 160 -21.32 10.84 8.91
C ASP A 160 -21.75 9.37 8.84
N GLU A 161 -21.57 8.72 7.68
CA GLU A 161 -21.71 7.26 7.52
C GLU A 161 -20.72 6.53 8.44
N PHE A 162 -19.43 6.88 8.36
CA PHE A 162 -18.37 6.27 9.17
C PHE A 162 -18.62 6.39 10.67
N ARG A 163 -19.18 7.53 11.11
CA ARG A 163 -19.53 7.76 12.52
C ARG A 163 -20.64 6.82 13.02
N GLN A 164 -21.55 6.42 12.14
CA GLN A 164 -22.72 5.61 12.50
C GLN A 164 -22.46 4.10 12.46
N MET A 165 -21.45 3.65 11.72
CA MET A 165 -21.08 2.24 11.65
C MET A 165 -20.64 1.71 13.01
N THR A 166 -20.89 0.43 13.30
CA THR A 166 -20.31 -0.24 14.45
C THR A 166 -18.84 -0.60 14.19
N ASP A 167 -18.10 -0.93 15.26
CA ASP A 167 -16.68 -1.28 15.12
C ASP A 167 -16.53 -2.64 14.42
N GLU A 168 -17.46 -3.57 14.69
CA GLU A 168 -17.61 -4.84 13.96
C GLU A 168 -17.87 -4.63 12.45
N GLU A 169 -18.76 -3.72 12.07
CA GLU A 169 -19.05 -3.40 10.66
C GLU A 169 -17.85 -2.79 9.93
N LEU A 170 -16.93 -2.16 10.66
CA LEU A 170 -15.74 -1.52 10.11
C LEU A 170 -14.59 -2.50 9.88
N LEU A 171 -14.59 -3.69 10.49
CA LEU A 171 -13.50 -4.67 10.36
C LEU A 171 -13.18 -4.99 8.89
N ASP A 172 -14.20 -5.21 8.06
CA ASP A 172 -14.02 -5.52 6.63
C ASP A 172 -13.46 -4.37 5.80
N SER A 173 -13.46 -3.14 6.34
CA SER A 173 -12.91 -1.97 5.66
C SER A 173 -11.42 -1.73 5.99
N PHE A 174 -10.97 -2.25 7.13
CA PHE A 174 -9.60 -2.09 7.61
C PHE A 174 -8.75 -3.36 7.45
N TYR A 175 -9.36 -4.53 7.51
CA TYR A 175 -8.65 -5.81 7.56
C TYR A 175 -9.06 -6.75 6.43
N VAL A 176 -8.11 -7.57 6.00
CA VAL A 176 -8.33 -8.56 4.93
C VAL A 176 -8.89 -9.87 5.51
N TRP A 177 -8.36 -10.30 6.66
CA TRP A 177 -8.58 -11.63 7.22
C TRP A 177 -9.16 -11.55 8.64
N ASN A 178 -10.49 -11.52 8.71
CA ASN A 178 -11.24 -11.34 9.96
C ASN A 178 -11.67 -12.65 10.62
N THR A 179 -11.79 -13.73 9.86
CA THR A 179 -12.27 -15.04 10.32
C THR A 179 -11.14 -16.04 10.44
N TRP A 180 -11.39 -17.19 11.08
CA TRP A 180 -10.41 -18.27 11.21
C TRP A 180 -9.98 -18.80 9.83
N ASP A 181 -10.96 -19.10 8.98
CA ASP A 181 -10.76 -19.64 7.64
C ASP A 181 -10.74 -18.53 6.58
N LYS A 182 -10.10 -18.79 5.43
CA LYS A 182 -10.20 -17.94 4.24
C LYS A 182 -11.55 -18.17 3.54
N ASP A 183 -12.60 -17.51 4.03
CA ASP A 183 -13.97 -17.57 3.48
C ASP A 183 -14.19 -16.63 2.27
N ALA A 184 -15.43 -16.54 1.78
CA ALA A 184 -15.78 -15.67 0.67
C ALA A 184 -15.51 -14.17 0.98
N GLN A 185 -15.71 -13.75 2.23
CA GLN A 185 -15.49 -12.37 2.66
C GLN A 185 -13.99 -12.06 2.68
N PHE A 186 -13.14 -12.98 3.12
CA PHE A 186 -11.67 -12.84 3.01
C PHE A 186 -11.25 -12.52 1.57
N TYR A 187 -11.72 -13.30 0.59
CA TYR A 187 -11.32 -13.08 -0.81
C TYR A 187 -11.89 -11.77 -1.37
N LYS A 188 -13.10 -11.38 -0.96
CA LYS A 188 -13.66 -10.07 -1.28
C LYS A 188 -12.81 -8.94 -0.70
N ASN A 189 -12.47 -9.00 0.59
CA ASN A 189 -11.66 -7.98 1.27
C ASN A 189 -10.27 -7.89 0.62
N ALA A 190 -9.65 -9.03 0.31
CA ALA A 190 -8.37 -9.07 -0.41
C ALA A 190 -8.45 -8.35 -1.77
N ALA A 191 -9.52 -8.59 -2.54
CA ALA A 191 -9.73 -7.91 -3.80
C ALA A 191 -10.00 -6.40 -3.63
N LEU A 192 -10.78 -5.99 -2.64
CA LEU A 192 -11.10 -4.58 -2.39
C LEU A 192 -9.87 -3.79 -1.94
N VAL A 193 -9.04 -4.37 -1.06
CA VAL A 193 -7.77 -3.76 -0.64
C VAL A 193 -6.83 -3.61 -1.84
N LEU A 194 -6.72 -4.63 -2.70
CA LEU A 194 -5.91 -4.53 -3.92
C LEU A 194 -6.49 -3.53 -4.92
N LEU A 195 -7.81 -3.42 -5.07
CA LEU A 195 -8.43 -2.37 -5.89
C LEU A 195 -8.10 -0.97 -5.36
N ALA A 196 -8.24 -0.76 -4.05
CA ALA A 196 -7.94 0.52 -3.42
C ALA A 196 -6.47 0.90 -3.53
N LYS A 197 -5.57 -0.08 -3.26
CA LYS A 197 -4.13 0.13 -3.22
C LYS A 197 -3.45 0.09 -4.58
N GLU A 198 -3.87 -0.79 -5.49
CA GLU A 198 -3.17 -1.10 -6.75
C GLU A 198 -4.03 -0.89 -8.01
N GLY A 199 -5.32 -0.58 -7.86
CA GLY A 199 -6.22 -0.32 -8.98
C GLY A 199 -5.91 1.00 -9.68
N VAL A 200 -5.36 0.90 -10.90
CA VAL A 200 -4.95 2.05 -11.73
C VAL A 200 -5.90 2.36 -12.91
N GLY A 201 -7.06 1.70 -12.96
CA GLY A 201 -8.11 1.97 -13.95
C GLY A 201 -7.63 1.85 -15.40
N PRO A 202 -7.64 2.92 -16.22
CA PRO A 202 -7.25 2.84 -17.64
C PRO A 202 -5.81 2.36 -17.86
N TYR A 203 -4.94 2.49 -16.86
CA TYR A 203 -3.52 2.14 -16.94
C TYR A 203 -3.21 0.70 -16.54
N THR A 204 -4.21 -0.17 -16.40
CA THR A 204 -4.05 -1.59 -16.03
C THR A 204 -2.99 -2.31 -16.87
N MET A 205 -2.89 -1.97 -18.16
CA MET A 205 -2.01 -2.63 -19.12
C MET A 205 -0.63 -1.96 -19.27
N MET A 206 -0.33 -0.95 -18.44
CA MET A 206 0.88 -0.13 -18.53
C MET A 206 2.16 -0.97 -18.38
N ASN A 207 2.20 -1.86 -17.39
CA ASN A 207 3.34 -2.75 -17.16
C ASN A 207 2.91 -4.12 -16.57
N ASP A 208 3.87 -5.03 -16.41
CA ASP A 208 3.61 -6.37 -15.86
C ASP A 208 3.09 -6.33 -14.42
N HIS A 209 3.50 -5.33 -13.65
CA HIS A 209 3.11 -5.18 -12.26
C HIS A 209 1.63 -4.80 -12.12
N THR A 210 1.16 -3.78 -12.84
CA THR A 210 -0.26 -3.38 -12.84
C THR A 210 -1.15 -4.50 -13.38
N ARG A 211 -0.67 -5.23 -14.40
CA ARG A 211 -1.35 -6.41 -14.94
C ARG A 211 -1.47 -7.54 -13.91
N LYS A 212 -0.38 -7.87 -13.21
CA LYS A 212 -0.36 -8.92 -12.17
C LYS A 212 -1.44 -8.66 -11.11
N TYR A 213 -1.56 -7.42 -10.62
CA TYR A 213 -2.58 -7.09 -9.62
C TYR A 213 -3.99 -7.12 -10.19
N ALA A 214 -4.21 -6.64 -11.40
CA ALA A 214 -5.52 -6.75 -12.05
C ALA A 214 -5.97 -8.22 -12.20
N ASP A 215 -5.07 -9.11 -12.62
CA ASP A 215 -5.35 -10.55 -12.68
C ASP A 215 -5.66 -11.14 -11.29
N THR A 216 -4.86 -10.78 -10.28
CA THR A 216 -5.05 -11.22 -8.89
C THR A 216 -6.40 -10.76 -8.33
N ILE A 217 -6.79 -9.52 -8.57
CA ILE A 217 -8.09 -8.97 -8.18
C ILE A 217 -9.22 -9.79 -8.82
N CYS A 218 -9.15 -10.05 -10.13
CA CYS A 218 -10.14 -10.88 -10.81
C CYS A 218 -10.22 -12.28 -10.21
N ASP A 219 -9.08 -12.91 -9.92
CA ASP A 219 -9.04 -14.26 -9.36
C ASP A 219 -9.66 -14.32 -7.96
N TYR A 220 -9.36 -13.35 -7.08
CA TYR A 220 -9.97 -13.28 -5.76
C TYR A 220 -11.49 -13.08 -5.83
N LEU A 221 -11.99 -12.20 -6.70
CA LEU A 221 -13.43 -11.98 -6.86
C LEU A 221 -14.13 -13.23 -7.40
N GLU A 222 -13.50 -13.96 -8.32
CA GLU A 222 -14.02 -15.22 -8.85
C GLU A 222 -14.05 -16.32 -7.79
N ILE A 223 -13.05 -16.38 -6.90
CA ILE A 223 -13.03 -17.31 -5.76
C ILE A 223 -14.13 -16.92 -4.75
N ALA A 224 -14.25 -15.65 -4.39
CA ALA A 224 -15.28 -15.14 -3.49
C ALA A 224 -16.68 -15.52 -4.01
N HIS A 225 -16.96 -15.26 -5.29
CA HIS A 225 -18.24 -15.60 -5.92
C HIS A 225 -18.51 -17.11 -5.95
N LYS A 226 -17.47 -17.93 -6.16
CA LYS A 226 -17.60 -19.39 -6.15
C LYS A 226 -17.94 -19.93 -4.76
N MET A 227 -17.44 -19.28 -3.71
CA MET A 227 -17.67 -19.67 -2.32
C MET A 227 -19.03 -19.19 -1.80
N ASP A 228 -19.44 -17.98 -2.18
CA ASP A 228 -20.76 -17.42 -1.90
C ASP A 228 -21.27 -16.61 -3.10
N ASP A 229 -22.29 -17.15 -3.79
CA ASP A 229 -22.88 -16.55 -4.99
C ASP A 229 -23.87 -15.41 -4.67
N ARG A 230 -24.05 -15.06 -3.40
CA ARG A 230 -24.93 -13.97 -2.94
C ARG A 230 -24.15 -12.80 -2.36
N LEU A 231 -22.88 -12.99 -2.06
CA LEU A 231 -22.02 -11.95 -1.53
C LEU A 231 -21.93 -10.78 -2.54
N PRO A 232 -22.24 -9.53 -2.14
CA PRO A 232 -22.05 -8.39 -3.02
C PRO A 232 -20.58 -8.21 -3.38
N LEU A 233 -20.26 -8.00 -4.66
CA LEU A 233 -18.90 -7.84 -5.17
C LEU A 233 -18.78 -6.60 -6.07
N PRO A 234 -17.58 -6.03 -6.26
CA PRO A 234 -17.31 -4.91 -7.18
C PRO A 234 -17.42 -5.33 -8.65
N VAL A 235 -18.64 -5.70 -9.09
CA VAL A 235 -18.94 -6.19 -10.44
C VAL A 235 -18.57 -5.18 -11.55
N PRO A 236 -18.82 -3.86 -11.41
CA PRO A 236 -18.39 -2.89 -12.41
C PRO A 236 -16.88 -2.90 -12.64
N GLU A 237 -16.09 -2.85 -11.56
CA GLU A 237 -14.63 -2.85 -11.59
C GLU A 237 -14.09 -4.18 -12.11
N TYR A 238 -14.66 -5.31 -11.68
CA TYR A 238 -14.32 -6.63 -12.19
C TYR A 238 -14.51 -6.72 -13.71
N ASN A 239 -15.62 -6.19 -14.24
CA ASN A 239 -15.89 -6.21 -15.67
C ASN A 239 -14.94 -5.29 -16.46
N GLU A 240 -14.60 -4.12 -15.92
CA GLU A 240 -13.59 -3.21 -16.49
C GLU A 240 -12.24 -3.93 -16.59
N LEU A 241 -11.78 -4.57 -15.52
CA LEU A 241 -10.54 -5.35 -15.49
C LEU A 241 -10.58 -6.53 -16.46
N CYS A 242 -11.68 -7.30 -16.48
CA CYS A 242 -11.83 -8.41 -17.43
C CYS A 242 -11.72 -7.94 -18.88
N GLN A 243 -12.34 -6.81 -19.22
CA GLN A 243 -12.25 -6.24 -20.55
C GLN A 243 -10.81 -5.87 -20.91
N GLN A 244 -10.09 -5.19 -20.01
CA GLN A 244 -8.70 -4.78 -20.23
C GLN A 244 -7.75 -5.98 -20.37
N LEU A 245 -7.95 -7.01 -19.54
CA LEU A 245 -7.16 -8.24 -19.54
C LEU A 245 -7.55 -9.20 -20.68
N GLY A 246 -8.62 -8.93 -21.42
CA GLY A 246 -9.16 -9.85 -22.42
C GLY A 246 -9.73 -11.15 -21.82
N ARG A 247 -10.14 -11.13 -20.56
CA ARG A 247 -10.74 -12.26 -19.84
C ARG A 247 -12.25 -12.29 -20.08
N LYS A 248 -12.83 -13.49 -20.15
CA LYS A 248 -14.29 -13.66 -20.14
C LYS A 248 -14.81 -13.53 -18.70
N PRO A 249 -15.72 -12.58 -18.40
CA PRO A 249 -16.31 -12.46 -17.07
C PRO A 249 -17.01 -13.75 -16.62
N LYS A 250 -16.80 -14.15 -15.36
CA LYS A 250 -17.41 -15.34 -14.73
C LYS A 250 -18.45 -15.00 -13.67
N ILE A 251 -18.49 -13.75 -13.21
CA ILE A 251 -19.41 -13.29 -12.17
C ILE A 251 -20.66 -12.70 -12.81
N THR A 252 -21.84 -13.24 -12.47
CA THR A 252 -23.13 -12.77 -13.00
C THR A 252 -24.24 -12.89 -11.96
N GLY A 253 -25.26 -12.02 -12.04
CA GLY A 253 -26.50 -12.19 -11.27
C GLY A 253 -26.47 -11.77 -9.80
N ILE A 254 -25.41 -11.09 -9.35
CA ILE A 254 -25.24 -10.63 -7.96
C ILE A 254 -25.44 -9.12 -7.82
N SER A 255 -25.73 -8.68 -6.59
CA SER A 255 -25.74 -7.26 -6.26
C SER A 255 -24.33 -6.68 -6.33
N ALA A 256 -24.21 -5.47 -6.89
CA ALA A 256 -22.94 -4.76 -6.90
C ALA A 256 -22.62 -4.22 -5.50
N GLU A 257 -21.35 -4.39 -5.10
CA GLU A 257 -20.74 -3.66 -3.99
C GLU A 257 -20.79 -2.16 -4.29
N ARG A 258 -20.95 -1.35 -3.25
CA ARG A 258 -21.04 0.11 -3.38
C ARG A 258 -19.77 0.75 -2.88
N ASP A 259 -19.51 1.97 -3.37
CA ASP A 259 -18.43 2.85 -2.88
C ASP A 259 -17.02 2.20 -2.93
N VAL A 260 -16.81 1.35 -3.94
CA VAL A 260 -15.53 0.71 -4.24
C VAL A 260 -14.49 1.80 -4.51
N SER A 261 -13.37 1.72 -3.82
CA SER A 261 -12.31 2.72 -3.94
C SER A 261 -11.17 2.20 -4.81
N GLN A 262 -10.63 3.11 -5.64
CA GLN A 262 -9.40 2.92 -6.41
C GLN A 262 -8.58 4.20 -6.29
N TYR A 263 -7.78 4.31 -5.22
CA TYR A 263 -7.15 5.57 -4.84
C TYR A 263 -6.15 6.06 -5.90
N ARG A 264 -5.51 5.12 -6.60
CA ARG A 264 -4.52 5.42 -7.64
C ARG A 264 -5.12 5.91 -8.96
N ARG A 265 -6.45 6.04 -9.09
CA ARG A 265 -7.10 6.73 -10.23
C ARG A 265 -7.19 8.25 -10.07
N LYS A 266 -6.65 8.79 -8.97
CA LYS A 266 -6.64 10.22 -8.64
C LYS A 266 -5.21 10.65 -8.33
N ASP A 267 -5.00 11.94 -8.19
CA ASP A 267 -3.79 12.44 -7.56
C ASP A 267 -3.72 11.94 -6.10
N VAL A 268 -2.52 11.55 -5.68
CA VAL A 268 -2.22 11.03 -4.35
C VAL A 268 -1.00 11.75 -3.78
N TYR A 269 -0.77 11.60 -2.49
CA TYR A 269 0.52 11.90 -1.89
C TYR A 269 1.46 10.72 -2.13
N HIS A 270 2.50 10.90 -2.94
CA HIS A 270 3.65 9.99 -3.01
C HIS A 270 4.59 10.30 -1.84
N LEU A 271 4.81 9.31 -0.97
CA LEU A 271 5.61 9.44 0.24
C LEU A 271 7.10 9.39 -0.11
N PHE A 272 7.84 10.37 0.38
CA PHE A 272 9.28 10.49 0.19
C PHE A 272 9.92 11.14 1.42
N GLU A 273 10.57 10.35 2.27
CA GLU A 273 11.07 10.80 3.57
C GLU A 273 9.96 11.49 4.39
N ASP A 274 10.18 12.70 4.88
CA ASP A 274 9.19 13.54 5.55
C ASP A 274 8.39 14.42 4.57
N ALA A 275 8.48 14.18 3.26
CA ALA A 275 7.74 14.90 2.23
C ALA A 275 6.61 14.05 1.62
N ARG A 276 5.59 14.74 1.11
CA ARG A 276 4.45 14.21 0.37
C ARG A 276 4.39 14.93 -0.97
N ILE A 277 4.72 14.20 -2.04
CA ILE A 277 4.77 14.73 -3.40
C ILE A 277 3.45 14.44 -4.09
N VAL A 278 2.73 15.46 -4.51
CA VAL A 278 1.43 15.29 -5.18
C VAL A 278 1.63 14.99 -6.65
N ALA A 279 1.11 13.87 -7.12
CA ALA A 279 1.07 13.48 -8.52
C ALA A 279 0.02 12.39 -8.76
N ASP A 280 -0.23 12.03 -10.01
CA ASP A 280 -1.16 10.98 -10.41
C ASP A 280 -0.78 9.67 -9.68
N GLY A 281 -1.75 9.02 -9.06
CA GLY A 281 -1.51 7.79 -8.31
C GLY A 281 -1.06 6.62 -9.17
N ALA A 282 -1.34 6.63 -10.47
CA ALA A 282 -0.89 5.61 -11.40
C ALA A 282 0.55 5.79 -11.89
N CYS A 283 1.28 6.81 -11.42
CA CYS A 283 2.67 7.03 -11.80
C CYS A 283 3.55 5.79 -11.57
N GLU A 284 4.49 5.57 -12.49
CA GLU A 284 5.64 4.72 -12.21
C GLU A 284 6.59 5.48 -11.29
N ARG A 285 6.95 4.85 -10.17
CA ARG A 285 7.76 5.43 -9.11
C ARG A 285 9.14 4.79 -9.09
N ASN A 286 10.18 5.61 -9.15
CA ASN A 286 11.57 5.19 -9.00
C ASN A 286 12.29 6.08 -7.98
N TYR A 287 13.39 5.57 -7.44
CA TYR A 287 14.30 6.33 -6.57
C TYR A 287 15.66 6.48 -7.25
N ASP A 288 16.16 7.70 -7.32
CA ASP A 288 17.53 7.98 -7.77
C ASP A 288 18.46 8.08 -6.55
N PRO A 289 19.38 7.11 -6.36
CA PRO A 289 20.29 7.12 -5.23
C PRO A 289 21.41 8.17 -5.35
N VAL A 290 21.69 8.70 -6.55
CA VAL A 290 22.76 9.69 -6.76
C VAL A 290 22.33 11.05 -6.23
N THR A 291 21.12 11.47 -6.57
CA THR A 291 20.54 12.75 -6.14
C THR A 291 19.67 12.62 -4.89
N GLN A 292 19.45 11.39 -4.42
CA GLN A 292 18.53 11.07 -3.32
C GLN A 292 17.15 11.70 -3.57
N SER A 293 16.54 11.35 -4.71
CA SER A 293 15.28 11.94 -5.15
C SER A 293 14.28 10.88 -5.59
N ILE A 294 13.00 11.19 -5.45
CA ILE A 294 11.93 10.41 -6.06
C ILE A 294 11.72 10.88 -7.50
N CYS A 295 11.52 9.92 -8.41
CA CYS A 295 11.18 10.14 -9.80
C CYS A 295 9.78 9.54 -10.06
N LEU A 296 8.83 10.38 -10.45
CA LEU A 296 7.45 10.01 -10.75
C LEU A 296 7.21 10.24 -12.24
N MET A 297 7.07 9.16 -12.99
CA MET A 297 6.77 9.22 -14.42
C MET A 297 5.28 9.09 -14.63
N GLY A 298 4.71 10.01 -15.41
CA GLY A 298 3.29 10.04 -15.71
C GLY A 298 2.84 8.72 -16.36
N PRO A 299 1.63 8.24 -16.02
CA PRO A 299 1.14 6.97 -16.54
C PRO A 299 0.91 7.02 -18.06
N TYR A 300 0.89 5.84 -18.68
CA TYR A 300 0.72 5.66 -20.12
C TYR A 300 -0.17 4.46 -20.45
N THR A 301 -0.78 4.49 -21.63
CA THR A 301 -1.56 3.37 -22.16
C THR A 301 -0.83 2.64 -23.28
N ASP A 302 0.00 3.36 -24.04
CA ASP A 302 0.79 2.78 -25.13
C ASP A 302 2.30 2.84 -24.83
N LEU A 303 3.00 1.73 -25.15
CA LEU A 303 4.44 1.63 -24.99
C LEU A 303 5.15 2.69 -25.85
N GLY A 304 5.87 3.61 -25.21
CA GLY A 304 6.58 4.71 -25.85
C GLY A 304 5.89 6.07 -25.73
N GLU A 305 4.67 6.12 -25.18
CA GLU A 305 4.09 7.37 -24.70
C GLU A 305 4.83 7.82 -23.44
N TRP A 306 5.33 9.06 -23.45
CA TRP A 306 5.78 9.72 -22.24
C TRP A 306 5.13 11.11 -22.20
N ASN A 307 4.58 11.45 -21.04
CA ASN A 307 3.86 12.72 -20.85
C ASN A 307 4.70 13.71 -20.06
N TRP A 308 5.14 13.29 -18.89
CA TRP A 308 5.93 14.11 -17.98
C TRP A 308 6.65 13.24 -16.97
N LEU A 309 7.66 13.81 -16.33
CA LEU A 309 8.42 13.25 -15.22
C LEU A 309 8.54 14.35 -14.15
N ILE A 310 8.27 14.01 -12.90
CA ILE A 310 8.55 14.84 -11.73
C ILE A 310 9.75 14.22 -11.01
N GLN A 311 10.84 14.96 -10.87
CA GLN A 311 11.94 14.60 -9.98
C GLN A 311 11.91 15.53 -8.77
N ALA A 312 11.71 14.98 -7.57
CA ALA A 312 11.61 15.76 -6.34
C ALA A 312 12.58 15.24 -5.27
N GLY A 313 13.25 16.14 -4.55
CA GLY A 313 14.13 15.76 -3.46
C GLY A 313 14.68 16.94 -2.67
N LYS A 314 15.44 16.64 -1.62
CA LYS A 314 15.96 17.66 -0.69
C LYS A 314 17.27 18.29 -1.13
N GLN A 315 17.94 17.71 -2.13
CA GLN A 315 19.21 18.21 -2.63
C GLN A 315 18.98 19.23 -3.74
N SER A 316 19.59 20.41 -3.61
CA SER A 316 19.48 21.49 -4.60
C SER A 316 20.07 21.14 -5.97
N VAL A 317 20.93 20.11 -6.03
CA VAL A 317 21.55 19.60 -7.27
C VAL A 317 20.54 19.11 -8.30
N ILE A 318 19.32 18.79 -7.86
CA ILE A 318 18.20 18.41 -8.74
C ILE A 318 17.85 19.58 -9.68
N CYS A 319 17.92 20.83 -9.21
CA CYS A 319 17.64 22.00 -10.04
C CYS A 319 18.88 22.42 -10.85
N THR A 320 18.81 22.26 -12.17
CA THR A 320 19.85 22.66 -13.14
C THR A 320 19.93 24.18 -13.37
N LYS A 321 18.84 24.91 -13.14
CA LYS A 321 18.69 26.37 -13.28
C LYS A 321 18.32 27.03 -11.95
N LEU A 322 18.86 26.51 -10.84
CA LEU A 322 18.57 27.01 -9.48
C LEU A 322 18.64 28.53 -9.34
N ASN A 323 19.64 29.17 -9.96
CA ASN A 323 19.79 30.63 -9.93
C ASN A 323 18.63 31.38 -10.58
N GLU A 324 18.02 30.82 -11.63
CA GLU A 324 16.87 31.43 -12.29
C GLU A 324 15.60 31.27 -11.45
N VAL A 325 15.43 30.12 -10.78
CA VAL A 325 14.33 29.89 -9.82
C VAL A 325 14.40 30.89 -8.66
N GLN A 326 15.59 31.12 -8.12
CA GLN A 326 15.79 32.04 -6.99
C GLN A 326 15.52 33.52 -7.33
N LYS A 327 15.57 33.91 -8.61
CA LYS A 327 15.21 35.26 -9.07
C LYS A 327 13.70 35.46 -9.18
N GLN A 328 12.92 34.38 -9.22
CA GLN A 328 11.47 34.48 -9.37
C GLN A 328 10.84 35.03 -8.09
N GLU A 329 9.76 35.79 -8.25
CA GLU A 329 8.99 36.25 -7.09
C GLU A 329 8.41 35.05 -6.33
N PRO A 330 8.64 34.96 -5.02
CA PRO A 330 8.07 33.86 -4.24
C PRO A 330 6.55 33.97 -4.14
N ILE A 331 5.86 32.86 -4.42
CA ILE A 331 4.42 32.69 -4.28
C ILE A 331 4.15 32.17 -2.87
N GLN A 332 3.32 32.88 -2.09
CA GLN A 332 2.80 32.35 -0.83
C GLN A 332 1.62 31.40 -1.12
N TYR A 333 1.68 30.18 -0.61
CA TYR A 333 0.63 29.18 -0.74
C TYR A 333 0.45 28.46 0.59
N HIS A 334 -0.69 28.66 1.27
CA HIS A 334 -0.87 28.23 2.66
C HIS A 334 0.31 28.68 3.56
N ASP A 335 0.94 27.75 4.29
CA ASP A 335 2.06 27.95 5.19
C ASP A 335 3.44 27.75 4.52
N LYS A 336 3.48 27.66 3.19
CA LYS A 336 4.70 27.47 2.39
C LYS A 336 4.91 28.59 1.37
N THR A 337 6.16 28.75 0.96
CA THR A 337 6.58 29.69 -0.07
C THR A 337 7.20 28.92 -1.24
N ILE A 338 6.78 29.25 -2.46
CA ILE A 338 7.16 28.50 -3.66
C ILE A 338 7.71 29.44 -4.71
N GLN A 339 8.85 29.10 -5.31
CA GLN A 339 9.39 29.78 -6.50
C GLN A 339 9.42 28.77 -7.64
N MET A 340 9.05 29.19 -8.85
CA MET A 340 8.97 28.32 -10.02
C MET A 340 9.53 29.03 -11.24
N TYR A 341 10.39 28.34 -11.99
CA TYR A 341 10.91 28.80 -13.27
C TYR A 341 10.69 27.73 -14.33
N ASP A 342 10.02 28.08 -15.42
CA ASP A 342 9.79 27.19 -16.55
C ASP A 342 10.41 27.73 -17.84
N TRP A 343 10.85 26.81 -18.69
CA TRP A 343 11.38 27.13 -20.02
C TRP A 343 11.12 25.98 -20.99
N LYS A 344 11.47 26.21 -22.26
CA LYS A 344 11.38 25.21 -23.32
C LYS A 344 12.74 25.04 -23.98
N GLU A 345 13.16 23.79 -24.17
CA GLU A 345 14.41 23.42 -24.80
C GLU A 345 14.17 22.18 -25.67
N ASP A 346 14.59 22.22 -26.94
CA ASP A 346 14.44 21.10 -27.90
C ASP A 346 13.05 20.46 -27.98
N GLY A 347 12.01 21.26 -27.80
CA GLY A 347 10.62 20.79 -27.84
C GLY A 347 10.06 20.34 -26.48
N ILE A 348 10.93 20.11 -25.49
CA ILE A 348 10.61 19.67 -24.14
C ILE A 348 10.35 20.89 -23.25
N THR A 349 9.32 20.81 -22.41
CA THR A 349 9.04 21.82 -21.40
C THR A 349 9.65 21.40 -20.08
N HIS A 350 10.38 22.32 -19.44
CA HIS A 350 10.99 22.12 -18.14
C HIS A 350 10.33 23.02 -17.11
N LEU A 351 10.20 22.54 -15.88
CA LEU A 351 9.77 23.31 -14.71
C LEU A 351 10.72 22.98 -13.57
N GLU A 352 11.37 24.00 -13.03
CA GLU A 352 12.09 23.89 -11.76
C GLU A 352 11.36 24.66 -10.68
N ALA A 353 11.37 24.10 -9.48
CA ALA A 353 10.76 24.76 -8.34
C ALA A 353 11.51 24.55 -7.04
N ILE A 354 11.37 25.53 -6.15
CA ILE A 354 11.81 25.44 -4.76
C ILE A 354 10.60 25.69 -3.88
N LEU A 355 10.23 24.71 -3.06
CA LEU A 355 9.21 24.81 -2.03
C LEU A 355 9.89 24.92 -0.67
N ARG A 356 9.50 25.91 0.13
CA ARG A 356 10.01 26.12 1.50
C ARG A 356 8.87 26.12 2.50
N GLN A 357 9.02 25.37 3.59
CA GLN A 357 8.06 25.32 4.70
C GLN A 357 8.84 25.28 6.02
N GLY A 358 8.94 26.44 6.69
CA GLY A 358 9.87 26.62 7.80
C GLY A 358 11.33 26.57 7.32
N ASP A 359 12.14 25.74 7.95
CA ASP A 359 13.54 25.45 7.58
C ASP A 359 13.69 24.33 6.54
N ARG A 360 12.59 23.61 6.24
CA ARG A 360 12.57 22.53 5.26
C ARG A 360 12.43 23.04 3.84
N VAL A 361 13.15 22.41 2.92
CA VAL A 361 13.21 22.80 1.50
C VAL A 361 13.09 21.57 0.63
N LEU A 362 12.25 21.66 -0.40
CA LEU A 362 12.07 20.64 -1.43
C LEU A 362 12.34 21.25 -2.80
N TYR A 363 13.14 20.56 -3.61
CA TYR A 363 13.54 20.95 -4.95
C TYR A 363 12.85 20.05 -5.97
N PHE A 364 12.42 20.65 -7.08
CA PHE A 364 11.77 19.96 -8.19
C PHE A 364 12.52 20.22 -9.49
N HIS A 365 12.66 19.17 -10.28
CA HIS A 365 13.05 19.21 -11.67
C HIS A 365 12.05 18.37 -12.47
N ASP A 366 11.09 19.05 -13.07
CA ASP A 366 10.04 18.41 -13.83
C ASP A 366 10.27 18.63 -15.31
N VAL A 367 10.01 17.60 -16.11
CA VAL A 367 10.06 17.66 -17.57
C VAL A 367 8.75 17.18 -18.16
N ALA A 368 8.32 17.78 -19.25
CA ALA A 368 7.07 17.46 -19.95
C ALA A 368 7.27 17.42 -21.46
N SER A 369 6.51 16.56 -22.11
CA SER A 369 6.49 16.39 -23.57
C SER A 369 6.15 17.69 -24.28
N ASP A 370 5.33 18.53 -23.65
CA ASP A 370 4.91 19.83 -24.17
C ASP A 370 4.32 20.73 -23.06
N ALA A 371 4.13 22.00 -23.40
CA ALA A 371 3.70 23.04 -22.47
C ALA A 371 2.26 22.87 -21.94
N SER A 372 1.42 22.02 -22.55
CA SER A 372 0.06 21.78 -22.06
C SER A 372 0.03 21.08 -20.71
N LYS A 373 1.10 20.37 -20.33
CA LYS A 373 1.23 19.69 -19.04
C LYS A 373 1.70 20.61 -17.92
N LEU A 374 2.27 21.77 -18.25
CA LEU A 374 2.84 22.70 -17.29
C LEU A 374 1.86 23.16 -16.19
N PRO A 375 0.57 23.46 -16.48
CA PRO A 375 -0.39 23.81 -15.43
C PRO A 375 -0.57 22.71 -14.38
N TYR A 376 -0.57 21.44 -14.82
CA TYR A 376 -0.67 20.28 -13.92
C TYR A 376 0.58 20.14 -13.06
N LEU A 377 1.78 20.20 -13.66
CA LEU A 377 3.04 20.11 -12.91
C LEU A 377 3.18 21.23 -11.87
N LYS A 378 2.84 22.48 -12.24
CA LYS A 378 2.81 23.59 -11.28
C LYS A 378 1.82 23.34 -10.14
N GLN A 379 0.71 22.65 -10.39
CA GLN A 379 -0.26 22.29 -9.36
C GLN A 379 0.29 21.19 -8.44
N CYS A 380 0.92 20.16 -8.99
CA CYS A 380 1.64 19.13 -8.23
C CYS A 380 2.65 19.73 -7.24
N VAL A 381 3.48 20.66 -7.70
CA VAL A 381 4.43 21.36 -6.81
C VAL A 381 3.71 22.16 -5.72
N LYS A 382 2.61 22.85 -6.05
CA LYS A 382 1.83 23.63 -5.07
C LYS A 382 1.18 22.77 -3.99
N GLU A 383 0.65 21.61 -4.36
CA GLU A 383 -0.05 20.73 -3.43
C GLU A 383 0.92 19.85 -2.63
N SER A 384 2.13 19.62 -3.13
CA SER A 384 3.18 18.92 -2.38
C SER A 384 3.52 19.63 -1.07
N GLU A 385 3.86 18.88 -0.02
CA GLU A 385 4.10 19.44 1.31
C GLU A 385 4.97 18.54 2.18
N PHE A 386 5.46 19.04 3.31
CA PHE A 386 6.08 18.20 4.32
C PHE A 386 5.03 17.59 5.25
N GLN A 387 5.32 16.41 5.78
CA GLN A 387 4.58 15.81 6.89
C GLN A 387 4.80 16.65 8.15
N LYS A 388 3.75 16.82 8.95
CA LYS A 388 3.90 17.42 10.28
C LYS A 388 4.40 16.33 11.23
N GLU A 389 5.38 16.66 12.07
CA GLU A 389 5.70 15.83 13.23
C GLU A 389 4.47 15.83 14.15
N LEU A 390 4.01 14.65 14.56
CA LEU A 390 2.85 14.46 15.43
C LEU A 390 3.23 14.54 16.91
#